data_AF-A0A9P3K279-F1
#
_entry.id   AF-A0A9P3K279-F1
#
_cell.length_a   1.000
_cell.length_b   1.000
_cell.length_c   1.000
_cell.angle_alpha   90.00
_cell.angle_beta   90.00
_cell.angle_gamma   90.00
#
_symmetry.space_group_name_H-M   'P 1'
#
loop_
_entity.id
_entity.type
_entity.pdbx_description
1 polymer ?
#
loop_
_entity_poly.entity_id
_entity_poly.type
_entity_poly.pdbx_seq_one_letter_code
_entity_poly.pdbx_strand_id
1 'polypeptide(L)'
;MDAYQTAELVAVVGIRTQLTLSTARQVSPSVKATAGVTWHADDGSLSLANSWTSQITESTAASINIGLGADGGAGVGWHTQKDKNNFNAELKVGAGLSSGASQRPSSEGSQNIHQGEYTAGWERADVEVGGSRKISDNSSLGFFVTMGLQGTLWKVRYSRGGQKVTVPILLSPTLRPAISVPAILIPSVTYAVLKHWVFSRWKQIREARQDREVRQKSAKQVWESMAEARQLQDMMTPVVTRRVTALQQRQNGNALMIISAKYGRLGGAGGEGERESRNESTNSGNGSGSGVVVVVVVVVVVGGKGKGEELHLELARCLRE
;
A
#
# COMPACT_ATOMS: atom_id res chain seq x y z
N MET A 1 42.19 -18.20 -0.18
CA MET A 1 41.10 -17.25 0.12
C MET A 1 41.77 -15.92 0.38
N ASP A 2 41.66 -15.01 -0.57
CA ASP A 2 42.50 -13.81 -0.59
C ASP A 2 41.95 -12.78 0.39
N ALA A 3 42.75 -12.46 1.40
CA ALA A 3 42.41 -11.43 2.38
C ALA A 3 42.57 -10.06 1.71
N TYR A 4 41.47 -9.47 1.25
CA TYR A 4 41.47 -8.14 0.68
C TYR A 4 41.76 -7.09 1.77
N GLN A 5 42.79 -6.30 1.52
CA GLN A 5 43.16 -5.12 2.31
C GLN A 5 42.93 -3.89 1.45
N THR A 6 42.24 -2.90 2.01
CA THR A 6 41.99 -1.62 1.35
C THR A 6 42.51 -0.52 2.26
N ALA A 7 43.40 0.32 1.73
CA ALA A 7 43.89 1.50 2.43
C ALA A 7 43.37 2.75 1.70
N GLU A 8 42.81 3.66 2.46
CA GLU A 8 42.25 4.91 1.95
C GLU A 8 42.87 6.09 2.71
N LEU A 9 43.26 7.12 1.96
CA LEU A 9 43.75 8.38 2.51
C LEU A 9 42.77 9.48 2.08
N VAL A 10 42.15 10.12 3.06
CA VAL A 10 41.19 11.20 2.85
C VAL A 10 41.73 12.45 3.52
N ALA A 11 42.01 13.48 2.72
CA ALA A 11 42.37 14.80 3.21
C ALA A 11 41.18 15.75 2.99
N VAL A 12 40.71 16.37 4.08
CA VAL A 12 39.68 17.41 4.04
C VAL A 12 40.37 18.73 4.31
N VAL A 13 40.31 19.63 3.32
CA VAL A 13 40.89 20.97 3.38
C VAL A 13 39.74 21.98 3.33
N GLY A 14 39.62 22.82 4.36
CA GLY A 14 38.52 23.77 4.50
C GLY A 14 38.53 24.45 5.87
N ILE A 15 37.36 24.71 6.44
CA ILE A 15 37.20 25.36 7.76
C ILE A 15 37.76 24.47 8.89
N ARG A 16 37.79 23.14 8.68
CA ARG A 16 38.51 22.21 9.53
C ARG A 16 39.47 21.38 8.68
N THR A 17 40.76 21.55 8.89
CA THR A 17 41.79 20.81 8.17
C THR A 17 42.04 19.47 8.87
N GLN A 18 41.68 18.37 8.19
CA GLN A 18 41.78 17.03 8.73
C GLN A 18 42.43 16.09 7.72
N LEU A 19 43.39 15.29 8.18
CA LEU A 19 44.01 14.22 7.40
C LEU A 19 43.62 12.88 8.03
N THR A 20 42.84 12.09 7.32
CA THR A 20 42.39 10.76 7.78
C THR A 20 43.05 9.67 6.94
N LEU A 21 43.82 8.81 7.59
CA LEU A 21 44.32 7.57 7.02
C LEU A 21 43.48 6.42 7.58
N SER A 22 42.79 5.65 6.75
CA SER A 22 42.04 4.46 7.18
C SER A 22 42.50 3.21 6.43
N THR A 23 42.56 2.10 7.14
CA THR A 23 42.89 0.78 6.61
C THR A 23 41.79 -0.18 7.01
N ALA A 24 41.16 -0.81 6.03
CA ALA A 24 40.18 -1.87 6.26
C ALA A 24 40.76 -3.21 5.81
N ARG A 25 40.55 -4.24 6.62
CA ARG A 25 40.95 -5.62 6.36
C ARG A 25 39.80 -6.55 6.68
N GLN A 26 39.49 -7.43 5.73
CA GLN A 26 38.62 -8.56 6.01
C GLN A 26 39.40 -9.59 6.83
N VAL A 27 39.02 -9.77 8.09
CA VAL A 27 39.70 -10.67 9.04
C VAL A 27 39.09 -12.08 8.96
N SER A 28 37.79 -12.15 8.72
CA SER A 28 37.02 -13.39 8.55
C SER A 28 35.98 -13.18 7.44
N PRO A 29 35.44 -14.25 6.81
CA PRO A 29 34.35 -14.14 5.84
C PRO A 29 33.19 -13.25 6.30
N SER A 30 32.90 -13.24 7.60
CA SER A 30 31.83 -12.44 8.21
C SER A 30 32.30 -11.19 8.97
N VAL A 31 33.62 -10.95 9.10
CA VAL A 31 34.18 -9.87 9.94
C VAL A 31 35.12 -8.95 9.16
N LYS A 32 34.83 -7.65 9.18
CA LYS A 32 35.66 -6.58 8.62
C LYS A 32 36.14 -5.66 9.74
N ALA A 33 37.45 -5.48 9.84
CA ALA A 33 38.08 -4.54 10.77
C ALA A 33 38.61 -3.34 10.01
N THR A 34 38.34 -2.14 10.50
CA THR A 34 38.79 -0.87 9.93
C THR A 34 39.49 -0.07 11.02
N ALA A 35 40.79 0.13 10.88
CA ALA A 35 41.56 1.03 11.72
C ALA A 35 41.77 2.36 10.99
N GLY A 36 41.72 3.48 11.69
CA GLY A 36 41.92 4.79 11.12
C GLY A 36 42.63 5.73 12.08
N VAL A 37 43.40 6.65 11.52
CA VAL A 37 44.08 7.73 12.22
C VAL A 37 43.64 9.02 11.56
N THR A 38 43.00 9.89 12.33
CA THR A 38 42.62 11.23 11.89
C THR A 38 43.45 12.24 12.64
N TRP A 39 44.23 13.01 11.89
CA TRP A 39 44.96 14.14 12.39
C TRP A 39 44.16 15.41 12.12
N HIS A 40 43.84 16.15 13.18
CA HIS A 40 43.18 17.45 13.11
C HIS A 40 44.27 18.53 13.14
N ALA A 41 44.51 19.17 12.00
CA ALA A 41 45.55 20.18 11.89
C ALA A 41 45.15 21.52 12.57
N ASP A 42 43.87 21.74 12.82
CA ASP A 42 43.38 22.95 13.51
C ASP A 42 43.78 22.98 15.00
N ASP A 43 43.64 21.85 15.69
CA ASP A 43 43.88 21.73 17.14
C ASP A 43 45.17 20.95 17.45
N GLY A 44 45.87 20.48 16.41
CA GLY A 44 47.03 19.59 16.53
C GLY A 44 46.70 18.22 17.11
N SER A 45 45.42 17.88 17.30
CA SER A 45 44.98 16.67 17.97
C SER A 45 45.04 15.45 17.05
N LEU A 46 45.45 14.32 17.61
CA LEU A 46 45.45 13.03 16.94
C LEU A 46 44.32 12.18 17.50
N SER A 47 43.43 11.70 16.64
CA SER A 47 42.45 10.69 17.00
C SER A 47 42.74 9.39 16.25
N LEU A 48 42.69 8.29 16.98
CA LEU A 48 42.70 6.94 16.44
C LEU A 48 41.29 6.37 16.56
N ALA A 49 40.84 5.63 15.57
CA ALA A 49 39.60 4.89 15.60
C ALA A 49 39.82 3.47 15.09
N ASN A 50 39.16 2.49 15.70
CA ASN A 50 39.18 1.11 15.29
C ASN A 50 37.76 0.58 15.33
N SER A 51 37.21 0.20 14.19
CA SER A 51 35.85 -0.31 14.06
C SER A 51 35.85 -1.74 13.52
N TRP A 52 35.14 -2.64 14.20
CA TRP A 52 34.97 -4.03 13.81
C TRP A 52 33.51 -4.28 13.51
N THR A 53 33.21 -4.69 12.29
CA THR A 53 31.85 -5.02 11.86
C THR A 53 31.77 -6.52 11.56
N SER A 54 30.82 -7.19 12.20
CA SER A 54 30.59 -8.63 12.04
C SER A 54 29.15 -8.87 11.63
N GLN A 55 28.94 -9.62 10.55
CA GLN A 55 27.63 -10.19 10.25
C GLN A 55 27.42 -11.43 11.12
N ILE A 56 26.56 -11.32 12.13
CA ILE A 56 26.26 -12.40 13.07
C ILE A 56 25.17 -13.33 12.50
N THR A 57 24.25 -12.76 11.74
CA THR A 57 23.16 -13.47 11.06
C THR A 57 22.92 -12.81 9.70
N GLU A 58 22.27 -13.50 8.77
CA GLU A 58 21.89 -12.94 7.46
C GLU A 58 21.12 -11.61 7.57
N SER A 59 20.38 -11.42 8.67
CA SER A 59 19.63 -10.20 8.98
C SER A 59 20.25 -9.30 10.05
N THR A 60 21.40 -9.66 10.64
CA THR A 60 21.94 -8.96 11.83
C THR A 60 23.45 -8.78 11.76
N ALA A 61 23.89 -7.53 11.80
CA ALA A 61 25.27 -7.12 11.93
C ALA A 61 25.52 -6.48 13.31
N ALA A 62 26.68 -6.72 13.89
CA ALA A 62 27.18 -5.99 15.05
C ALA A 62 28.39 -5.15 14.64
N SER A 63 28.56 -4.00 15.28
CA SER A 63 29.69 -3.10 15.08
C SER A 63 30.29 -2.73 16.43
N ILE A 64 31.58 -2.95 16.64
CA ILE A 64 32.31 -2.42 17.78
C ILE A 64 33.16 -1.26 17.27
N ASN A 65 33.10 -0.09 17.91
CA ASN A 65 33.86 1.09 17.53
C ASN A 65 34.68 1.54 18.74
N ILE A 66 35.98 1.75 18.58
CA ILE A 66 36.87 2.20 19.66
C ILE A 66 37.65 3.40 19.14
N GLY A 67 37.40 4.57 19.69
CA GLY A 67 38.12 5.81 19.44
C GLY A 67 39.05 6.15 20.60
N LEU A 68 40.26 6.60 20.30
CA LEU A 68 41.24 7.14 21.25
C LEU A 68 41.63 8.55 20.77
N GLY A 69 41.48 9.57 21.59
CA GLY A 69 41.71 10.97 21.21
C GLY A 69 40.91 11.94 22.08
N ALA A 70 40.76 13.19 21.64
CA ALA A 70 40.00 14.23 22.35
C ALA A 70 38.56 13.82 22.69
N ASP A 71 37.94 13.00 21.81
CA ASP A 71 36.61 12.40 22.01
C ASP A 71 36.69 10.87 22.18
N GLY A 72 37.70 10.38 22.92
CA GLY A 72 37.94 8.97 23.14
C GLY A 72 36.73 8.23 23.72
N GLY A 73 36.45 7.03 23.21
CA GLY A 73 35.34 6.19 23.65
C GLY A 73 35.25 4.85 22.92
N ALA A 74 34.74 3.85 23.61
CA ALA A 74 34.36 2.55 23.04
C ALA A 74 32.85 2.50 22.85
N GLY A 75 32.37 1.83 21.81
CA GLY A 75 30.96 1.64 21.58
C GLY A 75 30.66 0.33 20.88
N VAL A 76 29.48 -0.21 21.15
CA VAL A 76 28.96 -1.45 20.59
C VAL A 76 27.59 -1.15 19.98
N GLY A 77 27.43 -1.47 18.72
CA GLY A 77 26.21 -1.31 17.95
C GLY A 77 25.71 -2.65 17.43
N TRP A 78 24.40 -2.76 17.33
CA TRP A 78 23.67 -3.88 16.73
C TRP A 78 22.73 -3.31 15.68
N HIS A 79 22.89 -3.77 14.45
CA HIS A 79 22.05 -3.45 13.32
C HIS A 79 21.32 -4.73 12.89
N THR A 80 20.03 -4.81 13.15
CA THR A 80 19.17 -5.90 12.66
C THR A 80 18.26 -5.35 11.58
N GLN A 81 18.47 -5.80 10.35
CA GLN A 81 17.63 -5.53 9.20
C GLN A 81 16.85 -6.80 8.86
N LYS A 82 15.63 -6.92 9.38
CA LYS A 82 14.65 -7.91 8.91
C LYS A 82 13.75 -7.24 7.90
N ASP A 83 13.23 -7.99 6.92
CA ASP A 83 12.48 -7.49 5.73
C ASP A 83 11.56 -6.29 5.95
N LYS A 84 10.93 -6.20 7.13
CA LYS A 84 9.93 -5.17 7.49
C LYS A 84 10.31 -4.31 8.67
N ASN A 85 11.42 -4.57 9.35
CA ASN A 85 11.80 -3.84 10.55
C ASN A 85 13.31 -3.70 10.64
N ASN A 86 13.77 -2.44 10.65
CA ASN A 86 15.16 -2.13 10.91
C ASN A 86 15.27 -1.70 12.37
N PHE A 87 15.95 -2.52 13.16
CA PHE A 87 16.29 -2.22 14.54
C PHE A 87 17.77 -1.90 14.63
N ASN A 88 18.12 -0.73 15.15
CA ASN A 88 19.48 -0.38 15.49
C ASN A 88 19.54 -0.17 16.99
N ALA A 89 20.50 -0.75 17.68
CA ALA A 89 20.88 -0.36 19.02
C ALA A 89 22.35 0.04 19.00
N GLU A 90 22.73 1.03 19.78
CA GLU A 90 24.10 1.48 19.91
C GLU A 90 24.36 1.89 21.36
N LEU A 91 25.43 1.39 21.94
CA LEU A 91 25.89 1.72 23.28
C LEU A 91 27.30 2.28 23.14
N LYS A 92 27.50 3.55 23.45
CA LYS A 92 28.80 4.23 23.47
C LYS A 92 29.20 4.61 24.89
N VAL A 93 30.47 4.48 25.19
CA VAL A 93 31.13 4.62 26.48
C VAL A 93 32.43 5.39 26.24
N GLY A 94 32.45 6.70 26.49
CA GLY A 94 33.62 7.55 26.27
C GLY A 94 33.57 8.83 27.11
N ALA A 95 34.13 9.92 26.60
CA ALA A 95 34.02 11.27 27.19
C ALA A 95 32.55 11.70 27.49
N GLY A 96 31.56 10.96 26.99
CA GLY A 96 30.26 10.76 27.65
C GLY A 96 29.78 9.31 27.52
N LEU A 97 29.11 8.78 28.55
CA LEU A 97 28.35 7.51 28.47
C LEU A 97 27.03 7.77 27.73
N SER A 98 26.74 7.09 26.63
CA SER A 98 25.46 7.19 25.90
C SER A 98 25.00 5.87 25.30
N SER A 99 23.83 5.39 25.69
CA SER A 99 23.08 4.32 25.05
C SER A 99 22.06 4.88 24.06
N GLY A 100 21.66 4.13 23.05
CA GLY A 100 20.60 4.52 22.16
C GLY A 100 20.07 3.32 21.37
N ALA A 101 18.83 3.39 20.95
CA ALA A 101 18.33 2.51 19.92
C ALA A 101 17.32 3.23 19.02
N SER A 102 17.32 2.86 17.76
CA SER A 102 16.37 3.28 16.76
C SER A 102 15.58 2.10 16.24
N GLN A 103 14.27 2.23 16.17
CA GLN A 103 13.39 1.29 15.50
C GLN A 103 12.77 1.97 14.28
N ARG A 104 12.84 1.31 13.13
CA ARG A 104 12.19 1.72 11.89
C ARG A 104 11.35 0.57 11.36
N PRO A 105 10.09 0.45 11.83
CA PRO A 105 9.11 -0.43 11.20
C PRO A 105 8.76 0.09 9.80
N SER A 106 9.08 -0.68 8.77
CA SER A 106 8.61 -0.48 7.40
C SER A 106 7.61 -1.57 7.05
N SER A 107 6.30 -1.26 7.10
CA SER A 107 5.29 -2.22 6.67
C SER A 107 5.23 -2.29 5.14
N GLU A 108 5.30 -3.52 4.63
CA GLU A 108 5.17 -3.84 3.21
C GLU A 108 3.77 -3.44 2.71
N GLY A 109 3.70 -2.55 1.72
CA GLY A 109 2.46 -1.98 1.18
C GLY A 109 2.03 -0.63 1.77
N SER A 110 2.64 -0.17 2.86
CA SER A 110 2.37 1.17 3.42
C SER A 110 3.38 2.20 2.92
N GLN A 111 2.90 3.30 2.37
CA GLN A 111 3.73 4.47 2.06
C GLN A 111 4.30 5.13 3.32
N ASN A 112 3.75 4.84 4.51
CA ASN A 112 4.13 5.46 5.78
C ASN A 112 5.08 4.54 6.57
N ILE A 113 6.25 5.07 6.93
CA ILE A 113 7.28 4.44 7.75
C ILE A 113 7.36 5.23 9.05
N HIS A 114 7.12 4.57 10.18
CA HIS A 114 7.31 5.19 11.49
C HIS A 114 8.77 4.97 11.92
N GLN A 115 9.40 5.97 12.55
CA GLN A 115 10.80 5.90 12.98
C GLN A 115 10.92 6.50 14.38
N GLY A 116 11.25 5.67 15.37
CA GLY A 116 11.59 6.13 16.72
C GLY A 116 13.06 5.90 16.98
N GLU A 117 13.76 6.88 17.54
CA GLU A 117 15.16 6.79 17.92
C GLU A 117 15.32 7.39 19.32
N TYR A 118 15.67 6.57 20.30
CA TYR A 118 15.96 7.00 21.66
C TYR A 118 17.47 6.97 21.86
N THR A 119 18.05 8.04 22.40
CA THR A 119 19.45 8.10 22.81
C THR A 119 19.51 8.63 24.24
N ALA A 120 19.90 7.80 25.20
CA ALA A 120 20.02 8.14 26.61
C ALA A 120 21.47 7.97 27.10
N GLY A 121 22.06 9.05 27.57
CA GLY A 121 23.41 9.13 28.10
C GLY A 121 23.53 10.14 29.23
N TRP A 122 24.59 10.03 30.03
CA TRP A 122 24.78 10.82 31.26
C TRP A 122 24.87 12.33 30.97
N GLU A 123 25.45 12.72 29.83
CA GLU A 123 25.52 14.12 29.38
C GLU A 123 24.52 14.42 28.25
N ARG A 124 23.89 13.38 27.69
CA ARG A 124 23.09 13.47 26.49
C ARG A 124 21.90 12.54 26.56
N ALA A 125 20.73 13.06 26.96
CA ALA A 125 19.46 12.36 26.79
C ALA A 125 18.64 13.07 25.72
N ASP A 126 18.51 12.44 24.55
CA ASP A 126 17.75 12.89 23.38
C ASP A 126 16.78 11.79 22.94
N VAL A 127 15.50 12.11 22.85
CA VAL A 127 14.46 11.26 22.30
C VAL A 127 14.03 11.85 20.96
N GLU A 128 14.29 11.13 19.87
CA GLU A 128 13.85 11.45 18.52
C GLU A 128 12.64 10.58 18.14
N VAL A 129 11.51 11.23 17.86
CA VAL A 129 10.30 10.57 17.37
C VAL A 129 9.93 11.16 16.03
N GLY A 130 9.72 10.32 15.03
CA GLY A 130 9.39 10.79 13.70
C GLY A 130 8.76 9.74 12.81
N GLY A 131 8.54 10.14 11.58
CA GLY A 131 8.03 9.27 10.54
C GLY A 131 8.47 9.79 9.18
N SER A 132 8.68 8.88 8.25
CA SER A 132 8.95 9.18 6.86
C SER A 132 7.91 8.54 5.96
N ARG A 133 7.41 9.28 4.98
CA ARG A 133 6.52 8.79 3.95
C ARG A 133 7.24 8.71 2.62
N LYS A 134 7.14 7.56 1.94
CA LYS A 134 7.52 7.45 0.52
C LYS A 134 6.49 8.20 -0.32
N ILE A 135 6.94 9.25 -1.02
CA ILE A 135 6.12 10.04 -1.94
C ILE A 135 6.13 9.41 -3.34
N SER A 136 7.28 8.86 -3.73
CA SER A 136 7.51 8.20 -5.03
C SER A 136 8.51 7.05 -4.84
N ASP A 137 8.71 6.23 -5.86
CA ASP A 137 9.58 5.05 -5.84
C ASP A 137 11.01 5.37 -5.36
N ASN A 138 11.48 6.59 -5.65
CA ASN A 138 12.81 7.06 -5.26
C ASN A 138 12.76 8.39 -4.50
N SER A 139 11.64 8.71 -3.84
CA SER A 139 11.54 9.94 -3.04
C SER A 139 10.80 9.69 -1.73
N SER A 140 11.46 10.02 -0.62
CA SER A 140 10.87 9.95 0.72
C SER A 140 10.98 11.30 1.42
N LEU A 141 9.92 11.69 2.10
CA LEU A 141 9.87 12.87 2.95
C LEU A 141 9.57 12.42 4.37
N GLY A 142 10.37 12.86 5.33
CA GLY A 142 10.16 12.56 6.73
C GLY A 142 10.28 13.76 7.62
N PHE A 143 9.59 13.65 8.75
CA PHE A 143 9.53 14.65 9.78
C PHE A 143 9.88 13.99 11.11
N PHE A 144 10.83 14.58 11.82
CA PHE A 144 11.35 14.06 13.09
C PHE A 144 11.40 15.18 14.12
N VAL A 145 11.03 14.86 15.35
CA VAL A 145 11.14 15.74 16.51
C VAL A 145 12.13 15.12 17.46
N THR A 146 13.25 15.80 17.69
CA THR A 146 14.23 15.44 18.73
C THR A 146 13.99 16.30 19.96
N MET A 147 13.88 15.67 21.12
CA MET A 147 13.64 16.31 22.41
C MET A 147 14.69 15.81 23.38
N GLY A 148 15.53 16.69 23.92
CA GLY A 148 16.55 16.27 24.83
C GLY A 148 17.09 17.35 25.73
N LEU A 149 18.13 17.03 26.50
CA LEU A 149 18.80 18.00 27.38
C LEU A 149 19.30 19.23 26.60
N GLN A 150 19.68 19.03 25.33
CA GLN A 150 20.12 20.11 24.42
C GLN A 150 18.95 20.84 23.72
N GLY A 151 17.71 20.58 24.13
CA GLY A 151 16.51 21.30 23.69
C GLY A 151 15.61 20.54 22.73
N THR A 152 14.80 21.27 21.96
CA THR A 152 13.84 20.70 20.99
C THR A 152 14.19 21.11 19.57
N LEU A 153 14.33 20.12 18.69
CA LEU A 153 14.75 20.31 17.31
C LEU A 153 13.85 19.52 16.35
N TRP A 154 13.40 20.18 15.29
CA TRP A 154 12.70 19.55 14.19
C TRP A 154 13.67 19.21 13.08
N LYS A 155 13.61 18.00 12.54
CA LYS A 155 14.39 17.60 11.36
C LYS A 155 13.42 17.25 10.24
N VAL A 156 13.45 18.04 9.18
CA VAL A 156 12.76 17.69 7.93
C VAL A 156 13.76 16.99 7.03
N ARG A 157 13.51 15.72 6.73
CA ARG A 157 14.39 14.86 5.94
C ARG A 157 13.76 14.60 4.57
N TYR A 158 14.40 15.06 3.52
CA TYR A 158 14.04 14.75 2.15
C TYR A 158 15.12 13.87 1.53
N SER A 159 14.74 12.71 1.00
CA SER A 159 15.67 11.82 0.29
C SER A 159 15.18 11.60 -1.13
N ARG A 160 16.02 11.89 -2.13
CA ARG A 160 15.77 11.62 -3.55
C ARG A 160 17.03 11.10 -4.22
N GLY A 161 16.94 9.95 -4.90
CA GLY A 161 18.02 9.48 -5.79
C GLY A 161 19.40 9.34 -5.11
N GLY A 162 19.43 8.82 -3.89
CA GLY A 162 20.65 8.67 -3.10
C GLY A 162 21.10 9.94 -2.35
N GLN A 163 20.53 11.11 -2.65
CA GLN A 163 20.81 12.34 -1.92
C GLN A 163 19.85 12.50 -0.75
N LYS A 164 20.37 12.80 0.45
CA LYS A 164 19.61 13.00 1.68
C LYS A 164 19.82 14.42 2.19
N VAL A 165 18.83 15.28 1.98
CA VAL A 165 18.78 16.63 2.52
C VAL A 165 18.07 16.59 3.86
N THR A 166 18.72 17.04 4.93
CA THR A 166 18.10 17.16 6.25
C THR A 166 18.20 18.61 6.70
N VAL A 167 17.05 19.24 6.94
CA VAL A 167 16.96 20.61 7.44
C VAL A 167 16.63 20.55 8.93
N PRO A 168 17.60 20.82 9.82
CA PRO A 168 17.35 20.97 11.25
C PRO A 168 16.81 22.37 11.54
N ILE A 169 15.72 22.46 12.28
CA ILE A 169 15.10 23.69 12.78
C ILE A 169 15.15 23.59 14.30
N LEU A 170 16.01 24.39 14.93
CA LEU A 170 16.09 24.49 16.38
C LEU A 170 14.93 25.35 16.89
N LEU A 171 14.03 24.76 17.70
CA LEU A 171 12.91 25.51 18.29
C LEU A 171 13.31 26.13 19.62
N SER A 172 14.02 25.37 20.45
CA SER A 172 14.46 25.83 21.76
C SER A 172 15.80 25.19 22.11
N PRO A 173 16.77 25.96 22.63
CA PRO A 173 18.04 25.43 23.14
C PRO A 173 17.91 24.79 24.54
N THR A 174 16.73 24.90 25.17
CA THR A 174 16.44 24.31 26.49
C THR A 174 15.18 23.46 26.44
N LEU A 175 15.14 22.39 27.24
CA LEU A 175 13.97 21.54 27.35
C LEU A 175 12.86 22.26 28.13
N ARG A 176 12.05 23.05 27.43
CA ARG A 176 10.88 23.72 28.00
C ARG A 176 9.63 22.93 27.62
N PRO A 177 8.94 22.28 28.58
CA PRO A 177 7.71 21.51 28.29
C PRO A 177 6.68 22.29 27.49
N ALA A 178 6.56 23.60 27.76
CA ALA A 178 5.65 24.52 27.07
C ALA A 178 5.90 24.63 25.55
N ILE A 179 7.14 24.43 25.08
CA ILE A 179 7.51 24.47 23.66
C ILE A 179 7.59 23.06 23.09
N SER A 180 8.10 22.13 23.89
CA SER A 180 8.26 20.72 23.55
C SER A 180 6.95 20.00 23.24
N VAL A 181 5.91 20.15 24.08
CA VAL A 181 4.60 19.50 23.87
C VAL A 181 3.93 19.94 22.56
N PRO A 182 3.75 21.24 22.28
CA PRO A 182 3.17 21.66 21.01
C PRO A 182 4.06 21.28 19.82
N ALA A 183 5.38 21.21 19.99
CA ALA A 183 6.29 20.79 18.91
C ALA A 183 6.04 19.34 18.43
N ILE A 184 5.53 18.45 19.30
CA ILE A 184 5.07 17.10 18.88
C ILE A 184 3.64 17.17 18.33
N LEU A 185 2.78 17.96 18.97
CA LEU A 185 1.35 17.97 18.68
C LEU A 185 1.04 18.62 17.33
N ILE A 186 1.73 19.72 16.98
CA ILE A 186 1.52 20.49 15.75
C ILE A 186 1.63 19.60 14.50
N PRO A 187 2.74 18.86 14.25
CA PRO A 187 2.84 18.00 13.07
C PRO A 187 1.74 16.93 12.98
N SER A 188 1.36 16.35 14.13
CA SER A 188 0.32 15.32 14.20
C SER A 188 -1.07 15.88 13.88
N VAL A 189 -1.43 17.01 14.50
CA VAL A 189 -2.71 17.68 14.26
C VAL A 189 -2.77 18.21 12.83
N THR A 190 -1.72 18.87 12.34
CA THR A 190 -1.64 19.33 10.95
C THR A 190 -1.79 18.16 9.97
N TYR A 191 -1.15 17.02 10.24
CA TYR A 191 -1.32 15.83 9.42
C TYR A 191 -2.75 15.28 9.44
N ALA A 192 -3.38 15.21 10.62
CA ALA A 192 -4.76 14.74 10.76
C ALA A 192 -5.76 15.64 10.01
N VAL A 193 -5.61 16.96 10.15
CA VAL A 193 -6.43 17.95 9.44
C VAL A 193 -6.22 17.82 7.94
N LEU A 194 -4.98 17.78 7.47
CA LEU A 194 -4.67 17.67 6.04
C LEU A 194 -5.18 16.35 5.44
N LYS A 195 -5.05 15.24 6.19
CA LYS A 195 -5.58 13.93 5.81
C LYS A 195 -7.10 13.96 5.68
N HIS A 196 -7.80 14.52 6.66
CA HIS A 196 -9.25 14.53 6.65
C HIS A 196 -9.82 15.47 5.59
N TRP A 197 -9.26 16.68 5.45
CA TRP A 197 -9.80 17.69 4.54
C TRP A 197 -9.37 17.50 3.09
N VAL A 198 -8.08 17.26 2.83
CA VAL A 198 -7.55 17.26 1.45
C VAL A 198 -7.64 15.86 0.85
N PHE A 199 -7.13 14.84 1.54
CA PHE A 199 -7.04 13.50 0.97
C PHE A 199 -8.42 12.83 0.82
N SER A 200 -9.35 13.04 1.75
CA SER A 200 -10.71 12.52 1.65
C SER A 200 -11.43 13.06 0.40
N ARG A 201 -11.39 14.40 0.21
CA ARG A 201 -11.97 15.07 -0.96
C ARG A 201 -11.39 14.53 -2.27
N TRP A 202 -10.08 14.33 -2.33
CA TRP A 202 -9.42 13.88 -3.56
C TRP A 202 -9.67 12.41 -3.89
N LYS A 203 -9.75 11.55 -2.87
CA LYS A 203 -10.10 10.14 -3.04
C LYS A 203 -11.51 9.99 -3.61
N GLN A 204 -12.47 10.73 -3.06
CA GLN A 204 -13.86 10.77 -3.55
C GLN A 204 -13.95 11.24 -5.01
N ILE A 205 -13.15 12.25 -5.41
CA ILE A 205 -13.13 12.73 -6.80
C ILE A 205 -12.59 11.64 -7.75
N ARG A 206 -11.58 10.87 -7.34
CA ARG A 206 -11.03 9.78 -8.17
C ARG A 206 -12.02 8.62 -8.32
N GLU A 207 -12.63 8.20 -7.22
CA GLU A 207 -13.65 7.15 -7.22
C GLU A 207 -14.86 7.56 -8.07
N ALA A 208 -15.34 8.81 -7.91
CA ALA A 208 -16.43 9.34 -8.73
C ALA A 208 -16.10 9.40 -10.23
N ARG A 209 -14.84 9.55 -10.62
CA ARG A 209 -14.42 9.50 -12.04
C ARG A 209 -14.44 8.07 -12.56
N GLN A 210 -13.90 7.12 -11.81
CA GLN A 210 -13.92 5.70 -12.20
C GLN A 210 -15.35 5.17 -12.34
N ASP A 211 -16.24 5.51 -11.41
CA ASP A 211 -17.65 5.11 -11.48
C ASP A 211 -18.34 5.68 -12.72
N ARG A 212 -18.02 6.92 -13.11
CA ARG A 212 -18.56 7.53 -14.33
C ARG A 212 -18.05 6.82 -15.58
N GLU A 213 -16.77 6.45 -15.64
CA GLU A 213 -16.21 5.72 -16.77
C GLU A 213 -16.82 4.33 -16.92
N VAL A 214 -16.99 3.60 -15.82
CA VAL A 214 -17.65 2.29 -15.81
C VAL A 214 -19.09 2.41 -16.28
N ARG A 215 -19.86 3.37 -15.73
CA ARG A 215 -21.25 3.61 -16.15
C ARG A 215 -21.36 3.98 -17.62
N GLN A 216 -20.45 4.80 -18.14
CA GLN A 216 -20.43 5.16 -19.56
C GLN A 216 -20.13 3.96 -20.47
N LYS A 217 -19.18 3.09 -20.08
CA LYS A 217 -18.88 1.85 -20.82
C LYS A 217 -20.07 0.89 -20.82
N SER A 218 -20.70 0.68 -19.66
CA SER A 218 -21.89 -0.17 -19.55
C SER A 218 -23.07 0.38 -20.35
N ALA A 219 -23.31 1.70 -20.31
CA ALA A 219 -24.39 2.31 -21.10
C ALA A 219 -24.21 2.11 -22.61
N LYS A 220 -22.97 2.19 -23.11
CA LYS A 220 -22.66 1.93 -24.52
C LYS A 220 -22.91 0.48 -24.91
N GLN A 221 -22.47 -0.47 -24.10
CA GLN A 221 -22.71 -1.90 -24.33
C GLN A 221 -24.20 -2.26 -24.32
N VAL A 222 -24.98 -1.67 -23.42
CA VAL A 222 -26.44 -1.86 -23.39
C VAL A 222 -27.09 -1.27 -24.63
N TRP A 223 -26.63 -0.11 -25.11
CA TRP A 223 -27.16 0.49 -26.33
C TRP A 223 -26.87 -0.37 -27.57
N GLU A 224 -25.63 -0.85 -27.70
CA GLU A 224 -25.19 -1.72 -28.81
C GLU A 224 -25.97 -3.03 -28.82
N SER A 225 -26.07 -3.72 -27.67
CA SER A 225 -26.86 -4.95 -27.56
C SER A 225 -28.35 -4.76 -27.81
N MET A 226 -28.93 -3.60 -27.41
CA MET A 226 -30.31 -3.27 -27.77
C MET A 226 -30.48 -3.04 -29.28
N ALA A 227 -29.51 -2.41 -29.94
CA ALA A 227 -29.55 -2.21 -31.38
C ALA A 227 -29.45 -3.55 -32.14
N GLU A 228 -28.54 -4.42 -31.73
CA GLU A 228 -28.39 -5.77 -32.29
C GLU A 228 -29.66 -6.61 -32.08
N ALA A 229 -30.25 -6.59 -30.88
CA ALA A 229 -31.48 -7.30 -30.59
C ALA A 229 -32.66 -6.82 -31.45
N ARG A 230 -32.77 -5.51 -31.69
CA ARG A 230 -33.78 -4.95 -32.61
C ARG A 230 -33.57 -5.43 -34.05
N GLN A 231 -32.33 -5.41 -34.53
CA GLN A 231 -32.01 -5.88 -35.87
C GLN A 231 -32.35 -7.38 -36.03
N LEU A 232 -32.07 -8.20 -35.02
CA LEU A 232 -32.45 -9.61 -35.01
C LEU A 232 -33.97 -9.80 -35.00
N GLN A 233 -34.72 -8.99 -34.24
CA GLN A 233 -36.18 -9.00 -34.24
C GLN A 233 -36.74 -8.67 -35.64
N ASP A 234 -36.22 -7.63 -36.28
CA ASP A 234 -36.63 -7.24 -37.62
C ASP A 234 -36.34 -8.35 -38.65
N MET A 235 -35.18 -9.00 -38.57
CA MET A 235 -34.83 -10.15 -39.42
C MET A 235 -35.72 -11.37 -39.18
N MET A 236 -36.16 -11.63 -37.94
CA MET A 236 -37.00 -12.78 -37.60
C MET A 236 -38.49 -12.55 -37.88
N THR A 237 -38.95 -11.31 -37.92
CA THR A 237 -40.35 -10.94 -38.21
C THR A 237 -40.94 -11.64 -39.46
N PRO A 238 -40.27 -11.68 -40.64
CA PRO A 238 -40.80 -12.40 -41.81
C PRO A 238 -40.85 -13.92 -41.62
N VAL A 239 -39.94 -14.52 -40.83
CA VAL A 239 -39.92 -15.96 -40.58
C VAL A 239 -41.05 -16.35 -39.63
N VAL A 240 -41.26 -15.54 -38.58
CA VAL A 240 -42.33 -15.76 -37.61
C VAL A 240 -43.70 -15.58 -38.27
N THR A 241 -43.91 -14.51 -39.05
CA THR A 241 -45.18 -14.30 -39.76
C THR A 241 -45.50 -15.43 -40.73
N ARG A 242 -44.51 -15.90 -41.52
CA ARG A 242 -44.67 -17.07 -42.39
C ARG A 242 -45.05 -18.33 -41.62
N ARG A 243 -44.41 -18.62 -40.48
CA ARG A 243 -44.74 -19.78 -39.64
C ARG A 243 -46.14 -19.68 -39.04
N VAL A 244 -46.53 -18.51 -38.56
CA VAL A 244 -47.87 -18.25 -37.99
C VAL A 244 -48.96 -18.47 -39.05
N THR A 245 -48.81 -17.89 -40.24
CA THR A 245 -49.80 -18.08 -41.33
C THR A 245 -49.89 -19.54 -41.78
N ALA A 246 -48.77 -20.24 -41.89
CA ALA A 246 -48.74 -21.65 -42.27
C ALA A 246 -49.41 -22.57 -41.23
N LEU A 247 -49.24 -22.30 -39.93
CA LEU A 247 -49.91 -23.04 -38.86
C LEU A 247 -51.43 -22.77 -38.84
N GLN A 248 -51.83 -21.51 -39.04
CA GLN A 248 -53.24 -21.12 -39.10
C GLN A 248 -53.99 -21.84 -40.24
N GLN A 249 -53.35 -21.98 -41.41
CA GLN A 249 -53.92 -22.68 -42.56
C GLN A 249 -53.98 -24.20 -42.38
N ARG A 250 -52.99 -24.81 -41.73
CA ARG A 250 -52.96 -26.27 -41.53
C ARG A 250 -53.99 -26.79 -40.54
N GLN A 251 -54.39 -25.98 -39.56
CA GLN A 251 -55.25 -26.43 -38.46
C GLN A 251 -56.68 -25.88 -38.51
N ASN A 252 -57.13 -25.37 -39.67
CA ASN A 252 -58.50 -24.87 -39.86
C ASN A 252 -58.99 -23.92 -38.74
N GLY A 253 -58.10 -23.07 -38.23
CA GLY A 253 -58.41 -22.12 -37.14
C GLY A 253 -58.31 -22.67 -35.71
N ASN A 254 -58.03 -23.96 -35.50
CA ASN A 254 -57.89 -24.56 -34.16
C ASN A 254 -56.41 -24.75 -33.75
N ALA A 255 -55.60 -23.68 -33.83
CA ALA A 255 -54.19 -23.71 -33.43
C ALA A 255 -53.91 -22.90 -32.15
N LEU A 256 -53.25 -23.53 -31.18
CA LEU A 256 -52.76 -22.88 -29.97
C LEU A 256 -51.44 -22.16 -30.26
N MET A 257 -51.42 -20.83 -30.15
CA MET A 257 -50.24 -20.02 -30.43
C MET A 257 -49.87 -19.13 -29.24
N ILE A 258 -48.59 -19.18 -28.86
CA ILE A 258 -48.01 -18.36 -27.79
C ILE A 258 -47.44 -17.08 -28.43
N ILE A 259 -48.07 -15.93 -28.17
CA ILE A 259 -47.75 -14.65 -28.83
C ILE A 259 -46.71 -13.83 -28.05
N SER A 260 -46.66 -14.01 -26.72
CA SER A 260 -45.70 -13.29 -25.87
C SER A 260 -45.36 -14.16 -24.66
N ALA A 261 -44.06 -14.33 -24.42
CA ALA A 261 -43.53 -14.87 -23.18
C ALA A 261 -42.51 -13.87 -22.63
N LYS A 262 -42.76 -13.35 -21.43
CA LYS A 262 -41.82 -12.47 -20.73
C LYS A 262 -40.90 -13.34 -19.88
N TYR A 263 -39.60 -13.28 -20.15
CA TYR A 263 -38.58 -13.99 -19.38
C TYR A 263 -37.86 -12.99 -18.47
N GLY A 264 -37.73 -13.34 -17.19
CA GLY A 264 -36.99 -12.57 -16.21
C GLY A 264 -36.51 -13.49 -15.09
N ARG A 265 -35.39 -13.14 -14.46
CA ARG A 265 -34.92 -13.80 -13.25
C ARG A 265 -35.59 -13.11 -12.06
N LEU A 266 -36.33 -13.86 -11.23
CA LEU A 266 -36.74 -13.40 -9.90
C LEU A 266 -35.47 -13.28 -9.04
N GLY A 267 -34.80 -12.13 -9.14
CA GLY A 267 -33.80 -11.72 -8.15
C GLY A 267 -34.53 -11.41 -6.85
N GLY A 268 -34.09 -12.04 -5.76
CA GLY A 268 -34.73 -11.98 -4.45
C GLY A 268 -35.13 -10.57 -4.04
N ALA A 269 -36.43 -10.35 -3.94
CA ALA A 269 -37.00 -9.27 -3.16
C ALA A 269 -37.18 -9.79 -1.73
N GLY A 270 -36.17 -9.57 -0.89
CA GLY A 270 -36.23 -9.91 0.52
C GLY A 270 -34.84 -9.98 1.15
N GLY A 271 -34.34 -8.84 1.64
CA GLY A 271 -33.13 -8.78 2.46
C GLY A 271 -32.38 -7.46 2.30
N GLU A 272 -32.74 -6.46 3.10
CA GLU A 272 -31.80 -5.40 3.47
C GLU A 272 -30.61 -6.04 4.19
N GLY A 273 -29.38 -5.71 3.77
CA GLY A 273 -28.19 -6.16 4.47
C GLY A 273 -26.94 -6.25 3.59
N GLU A 274 -26.17 -5.17 3.64
CA GLU A 274 -24.71 -5.11 3.46
C GLU A 274 -24.06 -5.36 2.08
N ARG A 275 -23.34 -4.31 1.70
CA ARG A 275 -22.21 -4.31 0.77
C ARG A 275 -21.19 -5.37 1.21
N GLU A 276 -20.79 -6.23 0.29
CA GLU A 276 -19.37 -6.55 0.18
C GLU A 276 -18.99 -6.83 -1.28
N SER A 277 -18.14 -5.97 -1.80
CA SER A 277 -17.45 -6.12 -3.07
C SER A 277 -16.36 -7.18 -2.95
N ARG A 278 -16.40 -8.24 -3.76
CA ARG A 278 -15.17 -8.93 -4.17
C ARG A 278 -15.26 -9.54 -5.56
N ASN A 279 -14.35 -9.07 -6.41
CA ASN A 279 -13.87 -9.75 -7.61
C ASN A 279 -13.52 -11.21 -7.30
N GLU A 280 -13.94 -12.13 -8.16
CA GLU A 280 -13.04 -13.20 -8.60
C GLU A 280 -13.39 -13.59 -10.04
N SER A 281 -12.49 -13.18 -10.95
CA SER A 281 -12.39 -13.77 -12.26
C SER A 281 -11.61 -15.07 -12.08
N THR A 282 -12.27 -16.23 -12.13
CA THR A 282 -11.69 -17.47 -12.68
C THR A 282 -12.72 -18.60 -12.72
N ASN A 283 -12.88 -19.13 -13.93
CA ASN A 283 -12.84 -20.55 -14.25
C ASN A 283 -13.94 -21.49 -13.70
N SER A 284 -14.71 -22.02 -14.65
CA SER A 284 -15.11 -23.42 -14.78
C SER A 284 -15.47 -24.18 -13.50
N GLY A 285 -16.77 -24.41 -13.29
CA GLY A 285 -17.23 -25.38 -12.31
C GLY A 285 -18.74 -25.50 -12.31
N ASN A 286 -19.23 -26.65 -12.76
CA ASN A 286 -20.60 -27.15 -12.62
C ASN A 286 -21.25 -26.72 -11.30
N GLY A 287 -22.36 -25.99 -11.41
CA GLY A 287 -23.22 -25.65 -10.28
C GLY A 287 -24.65 -25.56 -10.78
N SER A 288 -25.33 -26.71 -10.72
CA SER A 288 -26.77 -26.88 -10.97
C SER A 288 -27.58 -25.96 -10.05
N GLY A 289 -27.82 -24.73 -10.48
CA GLY A 289 -28.81 -23.83 -9.89
C GLY A 289 -30.07 -23.90 -10.72
N SER A 290 -31.05 -24.68 -10.27
CA SER A 290 -32.39 -24.78 -10.85
C SER A 290 -33.10 -23.43 -10.75
N GLY A 291 -32.84 -22.56 -11.72
CA GLY A 291 -33.58 -21.31 -11.90
C GLY A 291 -34.96 -21.66 -12.45
N VAL A 292 -35.99 -21.56 -11.61
CA VAL A 292 -37.38 -21.65 -12.07
C VAL A 292 -37.64 -20.43 -12.95
N VAL A 293 -37.63 -20.65 -14.26
CA VAL A 293 -38.03 -19.67 -15.26
C VAL A 293 -39.55 -19.65 -15.26
N VAL A 294 -40.14 -18.60 -14.66
CA VAL A 294 -41.60 -18.42 -14.72
C VAL A 294 -41.94 -17.88 -16.09
N VAL A 295 -42.47 -18.74 -16.95
CA VAL A 295 -43.00 -18.36 -18.26
C VAL A 295 -44.46 -17.95 -18.07
N VAL A 296 -44.73 -16.64 -18.09
CA VAL A 296 -46.11 -16.15 -18.19
C VAL A 296 -46.50 -16.24 -19.67
N VAL A 297 -47.11 -17.37 -20.03
CA VAL A 297 -47.68 -17.61 -21.36
C VAL A 297 -49.08 -17.03 -21.39
N VAL A 298 -49.28 -15.94 -22.14
CA VAL A 298 -50.64 -15.49 -22.48
C VAL A 298 -51.09 -16.26 -23.71
N VAL A 299 -51.96 -17.24 -23.49
CA VAL A 299 -52.59 -18.04 -24.53
C VAL A 299 -53.90 -17.36 -24.94
N VAL A 300 -54.05 -17.00 -26.22
CA VAL A 300 -55.32 -16.55 -26.78
C VAL A 300 -55.83 -17.61 -27.75
N VAL A 301 -56.92 -18.27 -27.39
CA VAL A 301 -57.61 -19.25 -28.25
C VAL A 301 -58.60 -18.49 -29.13
N VAL A 302 -58.41 -18.55 -30.45
CA VAL A 302 -59.36 -17.97 -31.42
C VAL A 302 -59.92 -19.09 -32.29
N GLY A 303 -61.07 -19.66 -31.90
CA GLY A 303 -61.90 -20.46 -32.81
C GLY A 303 -62.61 -21.70 -32.24
N GLY A 304 -63.92 -21.80 -32.52
CA GLY A 304 -64.73 -23.03 -32.54
C GLY A 304 -65.42 -23.45 -31.23
N LYS A 305 -66.72 -23.15 -31.09
CA LYS A 305 -67.60 -23.67 -30.02
C LYS A 305 -67.45 -25.19 -29.89
N GLY A 306 -66.90 -25.66 -28.76
CA GLY A 306 -67.05 -27.06 -28.33
C GLY A 306 -65.78 -27.82 -27.91
N LYS A 307 -64.57 -27.26 -27.98
CA LYS A 307 -63.33 -27.99 -27.58
C LYS A 307 -62.42 -27.27 -26.58
N GLY A 308 -62.87 -26.17 -26.00
CA GLY A 308 -62.04 -25.34 -25.10
C GLY A 308 -61.68 -25.98 -23.76
N GLU A 309 -62.55 -26.81 -23.19
CA GLU A 309 -62.34 -27.35 -21.83
C GLU A 309 -61.38 -28.55 -21.78
N GLU A 310 -61.30 -29.32 -22.86
CA GLU A 310 -60.46 -30.53 -22.92
C GLU A 310 -58.95 -30.19 -23.05
N LEU A 311 -58.63 -29.06 -23.69
CA LEU A 311 -57.24 -28.61 -23.91
C LEU A 311 -56.64 -27.87 -22.70
N HIS A 312 -57.47 -27.26 -21.84
CA HIS A 312 -57.03 -26.64 -20.58
C HIS A 312 -56.49 -27.70 -19.59
N LEU A 313 -57.04 -28.91 -19.63
CA LEU A 313 -56.61 -30.04 -18.79
C LEU A 313 -55.30 -30.66 -19.27
N GLU A 314 -55.06 -30.74 -20.58
CA GLU A 314 -53.78 -31.25 -21.11
C GLU A 314 -52.61 -30.30 -20.86
N LEU A 315 -52.80 -28.98 -21.01
CA LEU A 315 -51.75 -28.00 -20.70
C LEU A 315 -51.40 -27.97 -19.21
N ALA A 316 -52.39 -28.13 -18.32
CA ALA A 316 -52.17 -28.19 -16.87
C ALA A 316 -51.46 -29.49 -16.42
N ARG A 317 -51.50 -30.54 -17.25
CA ARG A 317 -50.76 -31.79 -17.05
C ARG A 317 -49.32 -31.65 -17.59
N CYS A 318 -49.14 -31.02 -18.74
CA CYS A 318 -47.84 -30.88 -19.40
C CYS A 318 -46.92 -29.82 -18.74
N LEU A 319 -47.47 -28.83 -18.05
CA LEU A 319 -46.70 -27.83 -17.28
C LEU A 319 -46.33 -28.28 -15.84
N ARG A 320 -46.74 -29.50 -15.45
CA ARG A 320 -46.50 -30.07 -14.11
C ARG A 320 -45.36 -31.11 -14.10
N GLU A 321 -44.87 -31.51 -15.27
CA GLU A 321 -43.65 -32.29 -15.50
C GLU A 321 -42.48 -31.36 -15.86
#